data_AF-A0A671G8F2-F1
#
_entry.id   AF-A0A671G8F2-F1
#
_cell.length_a   1.000
_cell.length_b   1.000
_cell.length_c   1.000
_cell.angle_alpha   90.00
_cell.angle_beta   90.00
_cell.angle_gamma   90.00
#
_symmetry.space_group_name_H-M   'P 1'
#
loop_
_entity.id
_entity.type
_entity.pdbx_description
1 polymer ?
#
loop_
_entity_poly.entity_id
_entity_poly.type
_entity_poly.pdbx_seq_one_letter_code
_entity_poly.pdbx_strand_id
1 'polypeptide(L)' 'MAGDQDPFDAIVMADDSKKMKVLESLIGMIQKFPYDDPTYAKLHDDLDRIRGRFKQLCSLLNVQPDFKISVEGSGLSF' A
#
# COMPACT_ATOMS: atom_id res chain seq x y z
N MET A 1 37.47 -15.09 -2.78
CA MET A 1 36.95 -14.78 -1.43
C MET A 1 35.44 -14.92 -1.49
N ALA A 2 34.91 -16.12 -1.23
CA ALA A 2 33.48 -16.30 -1.02
C ALA A 2 33.22 -15.85 0.42
N GLY A 3 32.69 -14.63 0.57
CA GLY A 3 32.26 -14.14 1.87
C GLY A 3 31.17 -15.07 2.38
N ASP A 4 31.39 -15.62 3.56
CA ASP A 4 30.38 -16.29 4.37
C ASP A 4 29.21 -15.31 4.53
N GLN A 5 28.14 -15.52 3.76
CA GLN A 5 27.00 -14.62 3.74
C GLN A 5 26.18 -14.96 4.99
N ASP A 6 26.30 -14.11 6.00
CA ASP A 6 25.69 -14.30 7.30
C ASP A 6 24.17 -14.53 7.15
N PRO A 7 23.60 -15.56 7.79
CA PRO A 7 22.19 -15.90 7.64
C PRO A 7 21.25 -14.77 8.10
N PHE A 8 21.67 -13.89 9.01
CA PHE A 8 20.90 -12.72 9.43
C PHE A 8 20.83 -11.66 8.31
N ASP A 9 21.92 -11.43 7.57
CA ASP A 9 21.91 -10.50 6.42
C ASP A 9 20.99 -10.99 5.30
N ALA A 10 20.96 -12.30 5.04
CA ALA A 10 20.05 -12.89 4.06
C ALA A 10 18.57 -12.69 4.46
N ILE A 11 18.24 -12.78 5.75
CA ILE A 11 16.90 -12.53 6.28
C ILE A 11 16.53 -11.05 6.14
N VAL A 12 17.43 -10.14 6.51
CA VAL A 12 17.21 -8.68 6.38
C VAL A 12 16.97 -8.29 4.91
N MET A 13 17.81 -8.76 3.99
CA MET A 13 17.62 -8.51 2.55
C MET A 13 16.31 -9.09 2.02
N ALA A 14 15.89 -10.27 2.49
CA ALA A 14 14.61 -10.85 2.11
C ALA A 14 13.43 -9.99 2.57
N ASP A 15 13.49 -9.40 3.77
CA ASP A 15 12.45 -8.52 4.29
C ASP A 15 12.39 -7.16 3.57
N ASP A 16 13.53 -6.57 3.24
CA ASP A 16 13.57 -5.35 2.43
C ASP A 16 13.09 -5.58 1.00
N SER A 17 13.36 -6.76 0.43
CA SER A 17 12.82 -7.14 -0.88
C SER A 17 11.28 -7.25 -0.88
N LYS A 18 10.67 -7.72 0.21
CA LYS A 18 9.21 -7.80 0.35
C LYS A 18 8.59 -6.41 0.45
N LYS A 19 9.19 -5.52 1.25
CA LYS A 19 8.75 -4.11 1.37
C LYS A 19 8.80 -3.42 0.00
N MET A 20 9.89 -3.59 -0.75
CA MET A 20 10.05 -3.00 -2.08
C MET A 20 8.99 -3.52 -3.07
N LYS A 21 8.75 -4.84 -3.12
CA LYS A 21 7.72 -5.42 -4.00
C LYS A 21 6.31 -4.89 -3.72
N VAL A 22 5.96 -4.70 -2.44
CA VAL A 22 4.64 -4.15 -2.07
C VAL A 22 4.55 -2.68 -2.45
N LEU A 23 5.63 -1.91 -2.26
CA LEU A 23 5.71 -0.51 -2.66
C LEU A 23 5.57 -0.35 -4.18
N GLU A 24 6.32 -1.11 -4.98
CA GLU A 24 6.23 -1.12 -6.44
C GLU A 24 4.82 -1.50 -6.91
N SER A 25 4.19 -2.50 -6.28
CA SER A 25 2.82 -2.87 -6.59
C SER A 25 1.83 -1.75 -6.28
N LEU A 26 1.99 -1.02 -5.18
CA LEU A 26 1.13 0.10 -4.81
C LEU A 26 1.28 1.26 -5.81
N ILE A 27 2.53 1.64 -6.13
CA ILE A 27 2.83 2.68 -7.13
C ILE A 27 2.21 2.31 -8.48
N GLY A 28 2.37 1.05 -8.91
CA GLY A 28 1.81 0.58 -10.17
C GLY A 28 0.29 0.59 -10.22
N MET A 29 -0.40 0.40 -9.08
CA MET A 29 -1.87 0.54 -9.02
C MET A 29 -2.29 2.01 -9.14
N ILE A 30 -1.61 2.92 -8.44
CA ILE A 30 -1.88 4.36 -8.47
C ILE A 30 -1.64 4.92 -9.88
N GLN A 31 -0.52 4.59 -10.51
CA GLN A 31 -0.19 5.07 -11.87
C GLN A 31 -1.17 4.59 -12.96
N LYS A 32 -1.77 3.41 -12.78
CA LYS A 32 -2.75 2.85 -13.72
C LYS A 32 -4.18 3.31 -13.44
N PHE A 33 -4.40 4.01 -12.34
CA PHE A 33 -5.73 4.45 -11.95
C PHE A 33 -6.23 5.51 -12.95
N PRO A 34 -7.42 5.33 -13.55
CA PRO A 34 -7.92 6.23 -14.58
C PRO A 34 -8.52 7.49 -13.97
N TYR A 35 -7.67 8.47 -13.63
CA TYR A 35 -8.09 9.74 -13.02
C TYR A 35 -9.03 10.57 -13.91
N ASP A 36 -8.91 10.41 -15.22
CA ASP A 36 -9.62 11.22 -16.21
C ASP A 36 -10.99 10.66 -16.61
N ASP A 37 -11.36 9.46 -16.12
CA ASP A 37 -12.64 8.81 -16.43
C ASP A 37 -13.61 8.89 -15.24
N PRO A 38 -14.54 9.85 -15.21
CA PRO A 38 -15.54 9.96 -14.15
C PRO A 38 -16.60 8.84 -14.19
N THR A 39 -16.64 8.03 -15.25
CA THR A 39 -17.57 6.90 -15.41
C THR A 39 -16.94 5.55 -15.10
N TYR A 40 -15.72 5.55 -14.53
CA TYR A 40 -14.96 4.33 -14.28
C TYR A 40 -15.73 3.36 -13.37
N ALA A 41 -16.27 2.29 -13.97
CA ALA A 41 -17.18 1.37 -13.29
C ALA A 41 -16.55 0.61 -12.10
N LYS A 42 -15.22 0.53 -12.05
CA LYS A 42 -14.45 -0.16 -11.00
C LYS A 42 -13.77 0.80 -10.03
N LEU A 43 -14.17 2.07 -10.00
CA LEU A 43 -13.57 3.10 -9.16
C LEU A 43 -13.49 2.66 -7.69
N HIS A 44 -14.61 2.19 -7.13
CA HIS A 44 -14.67 1.76 -5.74
C HIS A 44 -13.77 0.54 -5.47
N ASP A 45 -13.82 -0.48 -6.33
CA ASP A 45 -13.03 -1.71 -6.18
C ASP A 45 -11.52 -1.42 -6.22
N ASP A 46 -11.07 -0.59 -7.16
CA ASP A 46 -9.66 -0.25 -7.29
C ASP A 46 -9.17 0.66 -6.16
N LEU A 47 -10.01 1.59 -5.70
CA LEU A 47 -9.70 2.39 -4.50
C LEU A 47 -9.58 1.51 -3.26
N ASP A 48 -10.46 0.52 -3.10
CA ASP A 48 -10.39 -0.44 -2.00
C ASP A 48 -9.12 -1.29 -2.07
N ARG A 49 -8.71 -1.68 -3.27
CA ARG A 49 -7.48 -2.42 -3.52
C ARG A 49 -6.23 -1.58 -3.21
N ILE A 50 -6.21 -0.31 -3.64
CA ILE A 50 -5.13 0.65 -3.33
C ILE A 50 -5.03 0.85 -1.82
N ARG A 51 -6.17 1.08 -1.14
CA ARG A 51 -6.23 1.22 0.32
C ARG A 51 -5.74 -0.03 1.05
N GLY A 52 -6.12 -1.22 0.57
CA GLY A 52 -5.64 -2.49 1.10
C GLY A 52 -4.12 -2.66 0.97
N ARG A 53 -3.56 -2.31 -0.19
CA ARG A 53 -2.10 -2.34 -0.42
C ARG A 53 -1.35 -1.34 0.44
N PHE A 54 -1.88 -0.13 0.61
CA PHE A 54 -1.28 0.85 1.51
C PHE A 54 -1.25 0.37 2.96
N LYS A 55 -2.36 -0.18 3.48
CA LYS A 55 -2.40 -0.79 4.83
C LYS A 55 -1.35 -1.89 5.00
N GLN A 56 -1.19 -2.74 3.98
CA GLN A 56 -0.18 -3.78 3.97
C GLN A 56 1.24 -3.21 4.04
N LEU A 57 1.53 -2.15 3.27
CA LEU A 57 2.83 -1.46 3.32
C LEU A 57 3.10 -0.86 4.70
N CYS A 58 2.12 -0.19 5.30
CA CYS A 58 2.23 0.37 6.66
C CYS A 58 2.53 -0.71 7.71
N SER A 59 1.86 -1.87 7.63
CA SER A 59 2.15 -3.03 8.48
C SER A 59 3.58 -3.53 8.31
N LEU A 60 4.08 -3.62 7.08
CA LEU A 60 5.46 -4.04 6.79
C LEU A 60 6.51 -3.02 7.26
N LEU A 61 6.16 -1.74 7.32
CA LEU A 61 7.01 -0.67 7.83
C LEU A 61 6.85 -0.46 9.34
N ASN A 62 5.95 -1.21 10.00
CA ASN A 62 5.57 -1.02 11.40
C ASN A 62 5.12 0.42 11.72
N VAL A 63 4.44 1.06 10.77
CA VAL A 63 3.85 2.39 10.90
C VAL A 63 2.34 2.24 10.96
N GLN A 64 1.68 2.89 11.92
CA GLN A 64 0.22 2.91 11.93
C GLN A 64 -0.29 3.83 10.82
N PRO A 65 -1.16 3.34 9.91
CA PRO A 65 -1.77 4.20 8.92
C PRO A 65 -2.80 5.09 9.60
N ASP A 66 -2.49 6.38 9.75
CA ASP A 66 -3.42 7.38 10.29
C ASP A 66 -4.43 7.78 9.21
N PHE A 67 -5.38 6.88 8.93
CA PHE A 67 -6.56 7.22 8.16
C PHE A 67 -7.53 7.96 9.07
N LYS A 68 -7.27 9.24 9.34
CA LYS A 68 -8.29 10.14 9.88
C LYS A 68 -9.35 10.35 8.81
N ILE A 69 -10.25 9.40 8.67
CA ILE A 69 -11.54 9.64 8.04
C ILE A 69 -12.29 10.47 9.07
N SER A 70 -12.14 11.79 9.02
CA SER A 70 -13.00 12.68 9.79
C SER A 70 -14.41 12.47 9.24
N VAL A 71 -15.18 11.61 9.90
CA VAL A 71 -16.63 11.55 9.79
C VAL A 71 -17.26 12.65 10.65
N GLU A 72 -16.56 13.76 10.88
CA GLU A 72 -17.08 14.92 11.61
C GLU A 72 -17.76 15.89 10.64
N GLY A 73 -18.52 15.34 9.68
CA GLY A 73 -19.21 16.09 8.64
C GLY A 73 -20.39 15.38 7.98
N SER A 74 -20.66 14.10 8.27
CA SER A 74 -21.90 13.46 7.80
C SER A 74 -23.02 13.59 8.84
N GLY A 75 -23.31 14.84 9.23
CA GLY A 75 -24.59 15.22 9.81
C GLY A 75 -25.66 15.32 8.71
N LEU A 76 -25.87 14.25 7.95
CA LEU A 76 -27.03 14.14 7.07
C LEU A 76 -28.09 13.33 7.79
N SER A 77 -28.91 14.04 8.56
CA SER A 77 -30.27 13.62 8.86
C SER A 77 -31.07 13.58 7.55
N PHE A 78 -31.77 12.48 7.31
CA PHE A 78 -33.04 12.49 6.59
C PHE A 78 -34.10 11.89 7.52
#